data_AF-A0A9C7PMD0-F1
#
_entry.id   AF-A0A9C7PMD0-F1
#
_cell.length_a   1.000
_cell.length_b   1.000
_cell.length_c   1.000
_cell.angle_alpha   90.00
_cell.angle_beta   90.00
_cell.angle_gamma   90.00
#
_symmetry.space_group_name_H-M   'P 1'
#
loop_
_entity.id
_entity.type
_entity.pdbx_description
1 polymer ?
#
loop_
_entity_poly.entity_id
_entity_poly.type
_entity_poly.pdbx_seq_one_letter_code
_entity_poly.pdbx_strand_id
1 'polypeptide(L)'
;MQEVVVLGSGVAGLTAALAAAEAGAAVHVIEQADFFGGTTALSGGVAWMPNNHLMEPNGVEDSDDDALRYLLEVVDGEIDLGLLKVFVQEARSTALWVEELTPLRWESLPYPDYFPECVGGRLGHRSLEPRGWPVPEEIARQIRSAPNVALPVAYGELLDGMPSKEELKRRTEQGILTMGRALVAGLFSAAVQKGVRFEAGTRIASLSDLPESSSVVLATGGFERNRDLCVEHLGREIPGVTGVPGLRGDGLSIAVQAGADMGNMKEAWWCPPYRVSRRVDRRGTAFSTSPHRACSTGISDGRWRR
;
A
#
# COMPACT_ATOMS: atom_id res chain seq x y z
N MET A 1 13.73 -23.24 -17.51
CA MET A 1 13.36 -22.41 -16.36
C MET A 1 12.55 -21.26 -16.91
N GLN A 2 11.32 -21.06 -16.45
CA GLN A 2 10.49 -19.94 -16.91
C GLN A 2 11.11 -18.65 -16.38
N GLU A 3 11.24 -17.62 -17.22
CA GLU A 3 11.58 -16.29 -16.72
C GLU A 3 10.28 -15.52 -16.38
N VAL A 4 10.31 -14.72 -15.32
CA VAL A 4 9.18 -13.87 -14.95
C VAL A 4 9.71 -12.47 -14.74
N VAL A 5 9.19 -11.52 -15.51
CA VAL A 5 9.52 -10.10 -15.36
C VAL A 5 8.42 -9.42 -14.56
N VAL A 6 8.79 -8.78 -13.46
CA VAL A 6 7.85 -8.04 -12.61
C VAL A 6 8.16 -6.56 -12.73
N LEU A 7 7.19 -5.77 -13.17
CA LEU A 7 7.33 -4.32 -13.25
C LEU A 7 6.74 -3.66 -12.02
N GLY A 8 7.59 -3.01 -11.22
CA GLY A 8 7.23 -2.33 -9.98
C GLY A 8 7.56 -3.14 -8.73
N SER A 9 7.98 -2.43 -7.69
CA SER A 9 8.49 -3.00 -6.44
C SER A 9 7.64 -2.67 -5.21
N GLY A 10 6.36 -2.36 -5.41
CA GLY A 10 5.40 -2.28 -4.31
C GLY A 10 5.09 -3.67 -3.72
N VAL A 11 4.19 -3.74 -2.73
CA VAL A 11 3.79 -5.02 -2.11
C VAL A 11 3.37 -6.06 -3.14
N ALA A 12 2.54 -5.68 -4.13
CA ALA A 12 2.07 -6.60 -5.16
C ALA A 12 3.22 -7.18 -6.00
N GLY A 13 4.16 -6.34 -6.42
CA GLY A 13 5.31 -6.77 -7.23
C GLY A 13 6.26 -7.66 -6.44
N LEU A 14 6.61 -7.29 -5.21
CA LEU A 14 7.52 -8.09 -4.38
C LEU A 14 6.89 -9.43 -3.95
N THR A 15 5.60 -9.45 -3.63
CA THR A 15 4.87 -10.69 -3.33
C THR A 15 4.79 -11.60 -4.56
N ALA A 16 4.47 -11.06 -5.74
CA ALA A 16 4.45 -11.82 -6.99
C ALA A 16 5.84 -12.37 -7.35
N ALA A 17 6.89 -11.56 -7.17
CA ALA A 17 8.27 -12.00 -7.39
C ALA A 17 8.68 -13.15 -6.48
N LEU A 18 8.31 -13.07 -5.19
CA LEU A 18 8.61 -14.10 -4.21
C LEU A 18 7.85 -15.40 -4.53
N ALA A 19 6.56 -15.31 -4.87
CA ALA A 19 5.75 -16.47 -5.26
C ALA A 19 6.29 -17.14 -6.54
N ALA A 20 6.66 -16.37 -7.56
CA ALA A 20 7.26 -16.90 -8.79
C ALA A 20 8.63 -17.57 -8.52
N ALA A 21 9.46 -16.98 -7.67
CA ALA A 21 10.75 -17.55 -7.29
C ALA A 21 10.59 -18.85 -6.47
N GLU A 22 9.61 -18.91 -5.58
CA GLU A 22 9.29 -20.14 -4.84
C GLU A 22 8.82 -21.26 -5.78
N ALA A 23 8.05 -20.91 -6.82
CA ALA A 23 7.67 -21.82 -7.89
C ALA A 23 8.83 -22.23 -8.82
N GLY A 24 10.05 -21.74 -8.58
CA GLY A 24 11.26 -22.10 -9.31
C GLY A 24 11.51 -21.30 -10.60
N ALA A 25 10.81 -20.17 -10.79
CA ALA A 25 11.07 -19.28 -11.91
C ALA A 25 12.33 -18.43 -11.69
N ALA A 26 12.98 -18.04 -12.80
CA ALA A 26 14.00 -17.01 -12.78
C ALA A 26 13.32 -15.64 -12.83
N VAL A 27 13.37 -14.89 -11.72
CA VAL A 27 12.60 -13.64 -11.60
C VAL A 27 13.50 -12.42 -11.76
N HIS A 28 13.00 -11.43 -12.50
CA HIS A 28 13.61 -10.12 -12.64
C HIS A 28 12.60 -9.02 -12.32
N VAL A 29 12.86 -8.25 -11.25
CA VAL A 29 12.05 -7.10 -10.84
C VAL A 29 12.68 -5.83 -11.38
N ILE A 30 11.90 -5.03 -12.11
CA ILE A 30 12.32 -3.74 -12.68
C ILE A 30 11.52 -2.62 -12.03
N GLU A 31 12.21 -1.68 -11.39
CA GLU A 31 11.65 -0.53 -10.71
C GLU A 31 12.10 0.78 -11.38
N GLN A 32 11.17 1.68 -11.64
CA GLN A 32 11.44 2.95 -12.31
C GLN A 32 12.20 3.96 -11.44
N ALA A 33 12.11 3.86 -10.12
CA ALA A 33 12.81 4.74 -9.20
C ALA A 33 14.16 4.15 -8.78
N ASP A 34 15.04 4.99 -8.22
CA ASP A 34 16.32 4.55 -7.65
C ASP A 34 16.17 3.74 -6.34
N PHE A 35 14.94 3.61 -5.83
CA PHE A 35 14.62 2.93 -4.58
C PHE A 35 13.37 2.06 -4.71
N PHE A 36 13.37 0.91 -4.04
CA PHE A 36 12.26 -0.03 -4.04
C PHE A 36 11.15 0.34 -3.04
N GLY A 37 9.93 -0.12 -3.31
CA GLY A 37 8.80 -0.07 -2.35
C GLY A 37 7.60 0.75 -2.79
N GLY A 38 7.72 1.59 -3.81
CA GLY A 38 6.61 2.40 -4.33
C GLY A 38 5.81 3.14 -3.24
N THR A 39 4.49 3.27 -3.44
CA THR A 39 3.60 3.88 -2.43
C THR A 39 3.45 3.00 -1.19
N THR A 40 3.65 1.68 -1.29
CA THR A 40 3.63 0.77 -0.14
C THR A 40 4.61 1.23 0.94
N ALA A 41 5.84 1.62 0.58
CA ALA A 41 6.83 2.12 1.54
C ALA A 41 6.37 3.39 2.30
N LEU A 42 5.47 4.18 1.72
CA LEU A 42 4.90 5.38 2.35
C LEU A 42 3.66 5.07 3.21
N SER A 43 3.12 3.85 3.12
CA SER A 43 1.87 3.47 3.78
C SER A 43 2.07 3.06 5.25
N GLY A 44 0.97 2.89 5.97
CA GLY A 44 0.96 2.26 7.29
C GLY A 44 1.37 0.78 7.28
N GLY A 45 1.53 0.15 6.11
CA GLY A 45 1.81 -1.29 5.99
C GLY A 45 0.63 -2.17 6.40
N VAL A 46 -0.55 -1.58 6.59
CA VAL A 46 -1.76 -2.29 7.01
C VAL A 46 -2.31 -3.12 5.86
N ALA A 47 -2.54 -4.40 6.11
CA ALA A 47 -3.14 -5.35 5.19
C ALA A 47 -4.48 -5.85 5.76
N TRP A 48 -5.56 -5.69 4.99
CA TRP A 48 -6.86 -6.23 5.36
C TRP A 48 -6.91 -7.72 4.98
N MET A 49 -6.85 -8.59 5.99
CA MET A 49 -6.76 -10.04 5.88
C MET A 49 -7.88 -10.66 6.74
N PRO A 50 -9.07 -10.95 6.17
CA PRO A 50 -10.17 -11.56 6.91
C PRO A 50 -9.84 -12.98 7.35
N ASN A 51 -10.55 -13.48 8.36
CA ASN A 51 -10.39 -14.84 8.90
C ASN A 51 -8.92 -15.24 9.15
N ASN A 52 -8.08 -14.26 9.51
CA ASN A 52 -6.66 -14.48 9.71
C ASN A 52 -6.40 -15.25 11.01
N HIS A 53 -5.19 -15.81 11.12
CA HIS A 53 -4.80 -16.66 12.23
C HIS A 53 -4.66 -15.93 13.58
N LEU A 54 -4.74 -14.60 13.62
CA LEU A 54 -4.64 -13.79 14.84
C LEU A 54 -6.01 -13.35 15.39
N MET A 55 -7.13 -13.57 14.68
CA MET A 55 -8.45 -13.13 15.15
C MET A 55 -8.94 -13.93 16.36
N GLU A 56 -8.90 -15.26 16.29
CA GLU A 56 -9.32 -16.15 17.39
C GLU A 56 -8.50 -15.92 18.69
N PRO A 57 -7.15 -15.83 18.64
CA PRO A 57 -6.36 -15.45 19.82
C PRO A 57 -6.71 -14.09 20.44
N ASN A 58 -7.26 -13.16 19.64
CA ASN A 58 -7.74 -11.86 20.11
C ASN A 58 -9.24 -11.88 20.49
N GLY A 59 -9.89 -13.05 20.52
CA GLY A 59 -11.27 -13.21 20.95
C GLY A 59 -12.30 -12.75 19.90
N VAL A 60 -11.92 -12.68 18.62
CA VAL A 60 -12.83 -12.33 17.53
C VAL A 60 -13.06 -13.53 16.63
N GLU A 61 -14.32 -13.96 16.52
CA GLU A 61 -14.74 -14.97 15.55
C GLU A 61 -14.96 -14.32 14.17
N ASP A 62 -14.43 -14.96 13.14
CA ASP A 62 -14.59 -14.56 11.74
C ASP A 62 -14.61 -15.77 10.82
N SER A 63 -15.10 -15.59 9.60
CA SER A 63 -15.13 -16.63 8.58
C SER A 63 -15.05 -16.03 7.18
N ASP A 64 -14.66 -16.85 6.22
CA ASP A 64 -14.67 -16.46 4.81
C ASP A 64 -16.09 -16.03 4.36
N ASP A 65 -17.12 -16.72 4.86
CA ASP A 65 -18.52 -16.39 4.56
C ASP A 65 -18.91 -15.00 5.10
N ASP A 66 -18.51 -14.65 6.32
CA ASP A 66 -18.80 -13.33 6.90
C ASP A 66 -18.03 -12.22 6.20
N ALA A 67 -16.77 -12.45 5.86
CA ALA A 67 -15.98 -11.50 5.09
C ALA A 67 -16.55 -11.29 3.68
N LEU A 68 -17.01 -12.36 3.04
CA LEU A 68 -17.67 -12.27 1.74
C LEU A 68 -19.01 -11.53 1.83
N ARG A 69 -19.83 -11.79 2.86
CA ARG A 69 -21.08 -11.03 3.10
C ARG A 69 -20.81 -9.54 3.28
N TYR A 70 -19.78 -9.20 4.05
CA TYR A 70 -19.36 -7.82 4.25
C TYR A 70 -18.98 -7.15 2.93
N LEU A 71 -18.09 -7.78 2.15
CA LEU A 71 -17.65 -7.24 0.86
C LEU A 71 -18.81 -7.09 -0.13
N LEU A 72 -19.75 -8.03 -0.15
CA LEU A 72 -20.95 -7.95 -1.00
C LEU A 72 -21.93 -6.84 -0.60
N GLU A 73 -21.85 -6.35 0.64
CA GLU A 73 -22.69 -5.24 1.11
C GLU A 73 -22.05 -3.87 0.87
N VAL A 74 -20.71 -3.77 0.99
CA VAL A 74 -20.02 -2.47 0.95
C VAL A 74 -19.37 -2.14 -0.40
N VAL A 75 -19.14 -3.13 -1.25
CA VAL A 75 -18.55 -2.91 -2.58
C VAL A 75 -19.66 -2.65 -3.58
N ASP A 76 -19.50 -1.57 -4.35
CA ASP A 76 -20.35 -1.21 -5.49
C ASP A 76 -19.50 -1.25 -6.78
N GLY A 77 -20.16 -1.22 -7.94
CA GLY A 77 -19.50 -1.23 -9.25
C GLY A 77 -19.31 -2.63 -9.85
N GLU A 78 -18.37 -2.74 -10.81
CA GLU A 78 -18.11 -4.00 -11.50
C GLU A 78 -17.23 -4.90 -10.63
N ILE A 79 -17.81 -5.99 -10.12
CA ILE A 79 -17.12 -6.92 -9.21
C ILE A 79 -16.96 -8.28 -9.88
N ASP A 80 -15.73 -8.78 -9.92
CA ASP A 80 -15.46 -10.18 -10.19
C ASP A 80 -15.66 -11.00 -8.90
N LEU A 81 -16.82 -11.66 -8.79
CA LEU A 81 -17.16 -12.51 -7.65
C LEU A 81 -16.21 -13.71 -7.47
N GLY A 82 -15.59 -14.18 -8.56
CA GLY A 82 -14.57 -15.23 -8.50
C GLY A 82 -13.31 -14.71 -7.82
N LEU A 83 -12.81 -13.55 -8.25
CA LEU A 83 -11.65 -12.90 -7.64
C LEU A 83 -11.90 -12.54 -6.17
N LEU A 84 -13.10 -12.06 -5.83
CA LEU A 84 -13.47 -11.73 -4.46
C LEU A 84 -13.41 -12.96 -3.55
N LYS A 85 -13.90 -14.11 -4.02
CA LYS A 85 -13.82 -15.38 -3.30
C LYS A 85 -12.38 -15.82 -3.10
N VAL A 86 -11.55 -15.75 -4.14
CA VAL A 86 -10.12 -16.08 -4.04
C VAL A 86 -9.43 -15.18 -3.02
N PHE A 87 -9.67 -13.87 -3.05
CA PHE A 87 -9.09 -12.93 -2.09
C PHE A 87 -9.42 -13.31 -0.64
N VAL A 88 -10.68 -13.59 -0.34
CA VAL A 88 -11.11 -13.94 1.02
C VAL A 88 -10.52 -15.28 1.45
N GLN A 89 -10.61 -16.32 0.60
CA GLN A 89 -10.14 -17.67 0.91
C GLN A 89 -8.62 -17.74 1.10
N GLU A 90 -7.86 -16.95 0.31
CA GLU A 90 -6.41 -16.96 0.34
C GLU A 90 -5.80 -15.97 1.35
N ALA A 91 -6.60 -15.13 2.01
CA ALA A 91 -6.08 -14.12 2.92
C ALA A 91 -5.29 -14.74 4.09
N ARG A 92 -5.86 -15.78 4.72
CA ARG A 92 -5.24 -16.47 5.86
C ARG A 92 -3.96 -17.21 5.46
N SER A 93 -4.00 -17.98 4.37
CA SER A 93 -2.85 -18.73 3.85
C SER A 93 -1.73 -17.77 3.43
N THR A 94 -2.08 -16.67 2.76
CA THR A 94 -1.12 -15.63 2.35
C THR A 94 -0.45 -14.97 3.55
N ALA A 95 -1.20 -14.63 4.60
CA ALA A 95 -0.63 -14.03 5.81
C ALA A 95 0.41 -14.96 6.47
N LEU A 96 0.08 -16.26 6.60
CA LEU A 96 1.00 -17.27 7.14
C LEU A 96 2.22 -17.49 6.25
N TRP A 97 2.01 -17.57 4.93
CA TRP A 97 3.07 -17.73 3.94
C TRP A 97 4.08 -16.58 3.96
N VAL A 98 3.62 -15.33 4.14
CA VAL A 98 4.51 -14.17 4.30
C VAL A 98 5.38 -14.32 5.56
N GLU A 99 4.84 -14.80 6.68
CA GLU A 99 5.63 -15.01 7.90
C GLU A 99 6.62 -16.18 7.78
N GLU A 100 6.24 -17.20 7.02
CA GLU A 100 7.08 -18.37 6.75
C GLU A 100 8.29 -18.00 5.90
N LEU A 101 8.08 -17.27 4.80
CA LEU A 101 9.12 -16.97 3.83
C LEU A 101 9.95 -15.74 4.15
N THR A 102 9.50 -14.88 5.06
CA THR A 102 10.14 -13.60 5.31
C THR A 102 10.42 -13.36 6.79
N PRO A 103 11.26 -12.37 7.14
CA PRO A 103 11.45 -11.95 8.53
C PRO A 103 10.21 -11.30 9.16
N LEU A 104 9.14 -11.04 8.39
CA LEU A 104 7.96 -10.34 8.86
C LEU A 104 7.15 -11.17 9.84
N ARG A 105 6.55 -10.49 10.81
CA ARG A 105 5.53 -11.05 11.69
C ARG A 105 4.37 -10.08 11.72
N TRP A 106 3.15 -10.60 11.65
CA TRP A 106 1.95 -9.80 11.72
C TRP A 106 1.60 -9.49 13.17
N GLU A 107 1.09 -8.28 13.38
CA GLU A 107 0.35 -7.90 14.57
C GLU A 107 -1.08 -7.57 14.16
N SER A 108 -2.04 -8.00 14.98
CA SER A 108 -3.45 -7.75 14.72
C SER A 108 -3.83 -6.38 15.27
N LEU A 109 -4.50 -5.58 14.43
CA LEU A 109 -4.97 -4.26 14.81
C LEU A 109 -6.43 -4.34 15.28
N PRO A 110 -6.80 -3.79 16.45
CA PRO A 110 -8.19 -3.58 16.85
C PRO A 110 -8.82 -2.41 16.07
N TYR A 111 -8.60 -2.37 14.76
CA TYR A 111 -9.05 -1.33 13.85
C TYR A 111 -10.33 -1.78 13.13
N PRO A 112 -11.47 -1.11 13.34
CA PRO A 112 -12.73 -1.50 12.73
C PRO A 112 -12.65 -1.51 11.21
N ASP A 113 -13.47 -2.38 10.61
CA ASP A 113 -13.91 -2.19 9.23
C ASP A 113 -14.50 -0.77 9.06
N TYR A 114 -14.48 -0.21 7.85
CA TYR A 114 -14.99 1.15 7.63
C TYR A 114 -16.52 1.26 7.78
N PHE A 115 -17.24 0.17 7.58
CA PHE A 115 -18.69 0.07 7.78
C PHE A 115 -19.03 -1.11 8.70
N PRO A 116 -18.61 -1.10 9.97
CA PRO A 116 -18.72 -2.26 10.84
C PRO A 116 -20.17 -2.63 11.18
N GLU A 117 -21.13 -1.74 10.90
CA GLU A 117 -22.57 -1.96 11.04
C GLU A 117 -23.18 -2.86 9.94
N CYS A 118 -22.49 -3.03 8.81
CA CYS A 118 -22.93 -3.89 7.71
C CYS A 118 -22.89 -5.38 8.10
N VAL A 119 -23.68 -6.21 7.42
CA VAL A 119 -23.70 -7.66 7.63
C VAL A 119 -22.31 -8.23 7.36
N GLY A 120 -21.78 -8.96 8.34
CA GLY A 120 -20.44 -9.52 8.27
C GLY A 120 -19.32 -8.55 8.64
N GLY A 121 -19.62 -7.29 8.96
CA GLY A 121 -18.64 -6.31 9.45
C GLY A 121 -18.00 -6.72 10.79
N ARG A 122 -16.81 -6.19 11.07
CA ARG A 122 -16.07 -6.41 12.32
C ARG A 122 -15.56 -5.10 12.91
N LEU A 123 -15.58 -5.02 14.25
CA LEU A 123 -15.04 -3.89 15.01
C LEU A 123 -13.51 -3.91 15.15
N GLY A 124 -12.84 -4.92 14.60
CA GLY A 124 -11.39 -5.02 14.68
C GLY A 124 -10.84 -6.32 14.10
N HIS A 125 -9.51 -6.41 14.11
CA HIS A 125 -8.70 -7.61 13.94
C HIS A 125 -8.64 -8.23 12.55
N ARG A 126 -9.40 -7.73 11.56
CA ARG A 126 -9.18 -8.04 10.14
C ARG A 126 -8.00 -7.28 9.54
N SER A 127 -7.59 -6.18 10.15
CA SER A 127 -6.40 -5.44 9.71
C SER A 127 -5.16 -5.96 10.43
N LEU A 128 -4.13 -6.31 9.66
CA LEU A 128 -2.82 -6.73 10.15
C LEU A 128 -1.78 -5.67 9.81
N GLU A 129 -0.79 -5.48 10.68
CA GLU A 129 0.39 -4.67 10.38
C GLU A 129 1.68 -5.48 10.58
N PRO A 130 2.77 -5.18 9.84
CA PRO A 130 4.05 -5.82 10.08
C PRO A 130 4.64 -5.29 11.39
N ARG A 131 4.98 -6.20 12.32
CA ARG A 131 5.84 -5.87 13.45
C ARG A 131 7.15 -5.27 12.92
N GLY A 132 7.56 -4.16 13.52
CA GLY A 132 8.84 -3.54 13.21
C GLY A 132 10.00 -4.50 13.48
N TRP A 133 10.99 -4.55 12.59
CA TRP A 133 12.13 -5.47 12.69
C TRP A 133 13.46 -4.79 12.31
N PRO A 134 14.60 -5.22 12.90
CA PRO A 134 15.91 -4.69 12.55
C PRO A 134 16.31 -5.06 11.12
N VAL A 135 16.42 -4.07 10.25
CA VAL A 135 16.72 -4.30 8.82
C VAL A 135 18.22 -4.12 8.57
N PRO A 136 18.90 -5.08 7.90
CA PRO A 136 20.30 -4.91 7.50
C PRO A 136 20.50 -3.63 6.69
N GLU A 137 21.58 -2.89 6.94
CA GLU A 137 21.83 -1.57 6.33
C GLU A 137 21.87 -1.64 4.80
N GLU A 138 22.42 -2.72 4.26
CA GLU A 138 22.50 -2.99 2.83
C GLU A 138 21.13 -3.16 2.17
N ILE A 139 20.13 -3.65 2.92
CA ILE A 139 18.73 -3.72 2.49
C ILE A 139 18.05 -2.37 2.70
N ALA A 140 18.17 -1.80 3.89
CA ALA A 140 17.48 -0.58 4.29
C ALA A 140 17.78 0.61 3.36
N ARG A 141 19.03 0.74 2.87
CA ARG A 141 19.45 1.81 1.95
C ARG A 141 18.81 1.73 0.56
N GLN A 142 18.32 0.55 0.16
CA GLN A 142 17.63 0.34 -1.12
C GLN A 142 16.13 0.60 -1.03
N ILE A 143 15.58 0.65 0.18
CA ILE A 143 14.15 0.88 0.40
C ILE A 143 13.86 2.38 0.43
N ARG A 144 12.82 2.79 -0.30
CA ARG A 144 12.33 4.16 -0.34
C ARG A 144 12.15 4.74 1.07
N SER A 145 12.60 5.98 1.24
CA SER A 145 12.34 6.75 2.46
C SER A 145 10.88 7.20 2.53
N ALA A 146 10.33 7.22 3.74
CA ALA A 146 8.96 7.65 4.02
C ALA A 146 9.00 8.89 4.92
N PRO A 147 9.16 10.11 4.38
CA PRO A 147 9.25 11.33 5.20
C PRO A 147 7.96 11.64 5.96
N ASN A 148 6.84 11.05 5.53
CA ASN A 148 5.55 11.11 6.24
C ASN A 148 5.53 10.25 7.52
N VAL A 149 6.46 9.30 7.67
CA VAL A 149 6.64 8.46 8.87
C VAL A 149 8.11 8.56 9.30
N ALA A 150 8.48 9.68 9.90
CA ALA A 150 9.87 9.99 10.25
C ALA A 150 10.39 9.23 11.48
N LEU A 151 9.52 8.58 12.25
CA LEU A 151 9.84 7.86 13.48
C LEU A 151 9.54 6.37 13.30
N PRO A 152 10.29 5.46 13.96
CA PRO A 152 10.05 4.01 13.89
C PRO A 152 8.86 3.61 14.79
N VAL A 153 7.67 4.07 14.42
CA VAL A 153 6.38 3.76 15.07
C VAL A 153 5.60 2.73 14.27
N ALA A 154 4.86 1.87 14.96
CA ALA A 154 3.85 0.99 14.38
C ALA A 154 2.56 1.79 14.11
N TYR A 155 1.71 1.27 13.24
CA TYR A 155 0.40 1.87 12.94
C TYR A 155 -0.54 1.79 14.13
N GLY A 156 -0.58 0.66 14.85
CA GLY A 156 -1.38 0.54 16.08
C GLY A 156 -0.98 1.57 17.15
N GLU A 157 0.32 1.87 17.26
CA GLU A 157 0.82 2.91 18.19
C GLU A 157 0.35 4.33 17.80
N LEU A 158 0.07 4.60 16.52
CA LEU A 158 -0.54 5.87 16.13
C LEU A 158 -2.00 6.00 16.59
N LEU A 159 -2.68 4.87 16.79
CA LEU A 159 -4.08 4.81 17.23
C LEU A 159 -4.18 4.83 18.76
N ASP A 160 -3.36 4.02 19.44
CA ASP A 160 -3.49 3.75 20.87
C ASP A 160 -2.57 4.60 21.76
N GLY A 161 -1.48 5.13 21.20
CA GLY A 161 -0.55 6.00 21.92
C GLY A 161 0.90 5.85 21.47
N MET A 162 1.56 7.00 21.32
CA MET A 162 2.94 7.05 20.85
C MET A 162 3.93 6.41 21.84
N PRO A 163 4.97 5.70 21.36
CA PRO A 163 6.02 5.18 22.22
C PRO A 163 6.81 6.28 22.93
N SER A 164 7.51 5.90 24.00
CA SER A 164 8.42 6.83 24.68
C SER A 164 9.58 7.25 23.77
N LYS A 165 10.20 8.39 24.08
CA LYS A 165 11.37 8.87 23.32
C LYS A 165 12.55 7.89 23.40
N GLU A 166 12.69 7.23 24.54
CA GLU A 166 13.71 6.22 24.79
C GLU A 166 13.50 5.00 23.88
N GLU A 167 12.27 4.55 23.72
CA GLU A 167 11.94 3.43 22.83
C GLU A 167 12.16 3.79 21.36
N LEU A 168 11.74 4.98 20.93
CA LEU A 168 11.99 5.46 19.56
C LEU A 168 13.48 5.58 19.26
N LYS A 169 14.27 6.06 20.21
CA LYS A 169 15.74 6.13 20.09
C LYS A 169 16.33 4.73 19.96
N ARG A 170 15.93 3.79 20.83
CA ARG A 170 16.38 2.39 20.79
C ARG A 170 16.08 1.74 19.44
N ARG A 171 14.86 1.90 18.91
CA ARG A 171 14.47 1.37 17.59
C ARG A 171 15.31 1.97 16.47
N THR A 172 15.56 3.27 16.53
CA THR A 172 16.41 3.98 15.55
C THR A 172 17.83 3.45 15.55
N GLU A 173 18.43 3.30 16.74
CA GLU A 173 19.80 2.77 16.90
C GLU A 173 19.93 1.31 16.44
N GLN A 174 18.85 0.54 16.50
CA GLN A 174 18.79 -0.84 16.01
C GLN A 174 18.47 -0.96 14.51
N GLY A 175 18.25 0.15 13.81
CA GLY A 175 17.85 0.11 12.39
C GLY A 175 16.48 -0.54 12.18
N ILE A 176 15.58 -0.44 13.16
CA ILE A 176 14.23 -0.99 13.04
C ILE A 176 13.43 -0.15 12.05
N LEU A 177 12.94 -0.80 10.99
CA LEU A 177 11.90 -0.23 10.13
C LEU A 177 10.53 -0.67 10.62
N THR A 178 9.53 0.17 10.40
CA THR A 178 8.12 -0.06 10.77
C THR A 178 7.20 0.22 9.57
N MET A 179 5.92 -0.12 9.73
CA MET A 179 4.86 0.16 8.73
C MET A 179 5.22 -0.35 7.33
N GLY A 180 4.82 0.37 6.28
CA GLY A 180 5.07 -0.01 4.89
C GLY A 180 6.54 -0.23 4.55
N ARG A 181 7.46 0.48 5.22
CA ARG A 181 8.91 0.25 5.03
C ARG A 181 9.36 -1.09 5.58
N ALA A 182 8.84 -1.51 6.73
CA ALA A 182 9.11 -2.86 7.27
C ALA A 182 8.61 -3.94 6.31
N LEU A 183 7.36 -3.81 5.83
CA LEU A 183 6.74 -4.75 4.88
C LEU A 183 7.58 -4.90 3.61
N VAL A 184 7.91 -3.78 2.97
CA VAL A 184 8.73 -3.77 1.74
C VAL A 184 10.10 -4.38 2.01
N ALA A 185 10.77 -3.97 3.10
CA ALA A 185 12.10 -4.49 3.43
C ALA A 185 12.08 -6.02 3.65
N GLY A 186 11.03 -6.54 4.30
CA GLY A 186 10.91 -7.98 4.58
C GLY A 186 10.73 -8.79 3.31
N LEU A 187 9.79 -8.37 2.45
CA LEU A 187 9.55 -9.01 1.16
C LEU A 187 10.77 -8.92 0.24
N PHE A 188 11.38 -7.74 0.15
CA PHE A 188 12.59 -7.52 -0.65
C PHE A 188 13.76 -8.38 -0.15
N SER A 189 14.00 -8.42 1.16
CA SER A 189 15.06 -9.26 1.76
C SER A 189 14.87 -10.73 1.42
N ALA A 190 13.65 -11.25 1.55
CA ALA A 190 13.33 -12.64 1.19
C ALA A 190 13.51 -12.91 -0.31
N ALA A 191 13.07 -11.99 -1.17
CA ALA A 191 13.23 -12.11 -2.61
C ALA A 191 14.73 -12.13 -3.02
N VAL A 192 15.56 -11.27 -2.42
CA VAL A 192 17.02 -11.29 -2.62
C VAL A 192 17.61 -12.63 -2.21
N GLN A 193 17.21 -13.17 -1.05
CA GLN A 193 17.66 -14.50 -0.58
C GLN A 193 17.25 -15.65 -1.51
N LYS A 194 16.11 -15.52 -2.19
CA LYS A 194 15.64 -16.48 -3.20
C LYS A 194 16.29 -16.29 -4.58
N GLY A 195 17.22 -15.34 -4.73
CA GLY A 195 17.94 -15.11 -5.98
C GLY A 195 17.17 -14.29 -7.03
N VAL A 196 16.13 -13.57 -6.62
CA VAL A 196 15.43 -12.62 -7.50
C VAL A 196 16.41 -11.51 -7.91
N ARG A 197 16.47 -11.22 -9.22
CA ARG A 197 17.26 -10.10 -9.75
C ARG A 197 16.46 -8.81 -9.64
N PHE A 198 17.15 -7.72 -9.33
CA PHE A 198 16.55 -6.40 -9.17
C PHE A 198 17.28 -5.36 -10.01
N GLU A 199 16.51 -4.53 -10.71
CA GLU A 199 16.98 -3.37 -11.46
C GLU A 199 16.17 -2.14 -11.03
N ALA A 200 16.86 -1.08 -10.59
CA ALA A 200 16.26 0.17 -10.18
C ALA A 200 16.63 1.28 -11.16
N GLY A 201 15.81 2.34 -11.25
CA GLY A 201 16.03 3.47 -12.15
C GLY A 201 15.63 3.22 -13.62
N THR A 202 14.96 2.10 -13.91
CA THR A 202 14.57 1.71 -15.27
C THR A 202 13.06 1.79 -15.45
N ARG A 203 12.63 2.72 -16.32
CA ARG A 203 11.21 2.91 -16.64
C ARG A 203 10.86 2.16 -17.92
N ILE A 204 9.90 1.24 -17.83
CA ILE A 204 9.23 0.62 -18.97
C ILE A 204 7.80 1.18 -19.06
N ALA A 205 7.47 1.79 -20.19
CA ALA A 205 6.21 2.52 -20.37
C ALA A 205 5.42 2.12 -21.63
N SER A 206 5.97 1.23 -22.47
CA SER A 206 5.31 0.73 -23.66
C SER A 206 5.56 -0.76 -23.85
N LEU A 207 4.69 -1.42 -24.60
CA LEU A 207 4.82 -2.84 -24.92
C LEU A 207 6.13 -3.13 -25.66
N SER A 208 6.61 -2.20 -26.49
CA SER A 208 7.87 -2.29 -27.24
C SER A 208 9.12 -2.17 -26.38
N ASP A 209 9.02 -1.63 -25.17
CA ASP A 209 10.15 -1.51 -24.23
C ASP A 209 10.29 -2.74 -23.33
N LEU A 210 9.38 -3.71 -23.44
CA LEU A 210 9.46 -4.94 -22.66
C LEU A 210 10.61 -5.82 -23.17
N PRO A 211 11.36 -6.47 -22.26
CA PRO A 211 12.39 -7.43 -22.65
C PRO A 211 11.77 -8.60 -23.43
N GLU A 212 12.51 -9.13 -24.42
CA GLU A 212 12.08 -10.26 -25.25
C GLU A 212 11.91 -11.54 -24.41
N SER A 213 10.64 -11.82 -24.06
CA SER A 213 10.06 -13.03 -23.47
C SER A 213 10.56 -13.50 -22.10
N SER A 214 9.70 -13.36 -21.09
CA SER A 214 8.83 -14.42 -20.56
C SER A 214 7.84 -13.77 -19.56
N SER A 215 6.63 -14.32 -19.43
CA SER A 215 5.54 -13.97 -18.48
C SER A 215 5.75 -12.68 -17.66
N VAL A 216 5.00 -11.62 -17.99
CA VAL A 216 5.14 -10.30 -17.33
C VAL A 216 4.06 -10.11 -16.27
N VAL A 217 4.45 -9.65 -15.08
CA VAL A 217 3.54 -9.17 -14.04
C VAL A 217 3.61 -7.64 -13.98
N LEU A 218 2.48 -6.98 -14.25
CA LEU A 218 2.37 -5.53 -14.15
C LEU A 218 1.92 -5.13 -12.73
N ALA A 219 2.84 -4.56 -11.95
CA ALA A 219 2.62 -4.09 -10.58
C ALA A 219 3.07 -2.62 -10.39
N THR A 220 2.88 -1.80 -11.42
CA THR A 220 3.43 -0.43 -11.52
C THR A 220 2.62 0.64 -10.77
N GLY A 221 1.55 0.25 -10.09
CA GLY A 221 0.59 1.16 -9.44
C GLY A 221 -0.32 1.90 -10.44
N GLY A 222 -1.04 2.91 -9.93
CA GLY A 222 -2.11 3.61 -10.66
C GLY A 222 -1.66 4.76 -11.56
N PHE A 223 -2.61 5.64 -11.88
CA PHE A 223 -2.44 6.75 -12.81
C PHE A 223 -2.70 8.14 -12.18
N GLU A 224 -2.76 8.25 -10.85
CA GLU A 224 -3.13 9.49 -10.15
C GLU A 224 -2.25 10.72 -10.47
N ARG A 225 -1.04 10.52 -11.01
CA ARG A 225 -0.13 11.59 -11.44
C ARG A 225 -0.14 11.87 -12.94
N ASN A 226 -1.03 11.22 -13.68
CA ASN A 226 -1.30 11.53 -15.08
C ASN A 226 -2.58 12.35 -15.18
N ARG A 227 -2.43 13.65 -15.50
CA ARG A 227 -3.56 14.58 -15.58
C ARG A 227 -4.61 14.13 -16.59
N ASP A 228 -4.17 13.67 -17.76
CA ASP A 228 -5.07 13.34 -18.86
C ASP A 228 -5.90 12.11 -18.51
N LEU A 229 -5.26 11.06 -17.99
CA LEU A 229 -5.96 9.87 -17.50
C LEU A 229 -6.90 10.18 -16.34
N CYS A 230 -6.51 11.06 -15.41
CA CYS A 230 -7.39 11.51 -14.33
C CYS A 230 -8.62 12.26 -14.85
N VAL A 231 -8.45 13.18 -15.80
CA VAL A 231 -9.57 13.92 -16.38
C VAL A 231 -10.48 13.00 -17.19
N GLU A 232 -9.90 12.11 -18.00
CA GLU A 232 -10.63 11.16 -18.84
C GLU A 232 -11.44 10.17 -18.00
N HIS A 233 -10.81 9.54 -17.00
CA HIS A 233 -11.44 8.43 -16.27
C HIS A 233 -12.11 8.88 -14.97
N LEU A 234 -11.53 9.83 -14.22
CA LEU A 234 -12.09 10.31 -12.94
C LEU A 234 -12.92 11.60 -13.11
N GLY A 235 -13.00 12.13 -14.34
CA GLY A 235 -13.78 13.33 -14.67
C GLY A 235 -13.22 14.63 -14.10
N ARG A 236 -12.01 14.61 -13.49
CA ARG A 236 -11.41 15.80 -12.87
C ARG A 236 -9.91 15.67 -12.64
N GLU A 237 -9.28 16.83 -12.48
CA GLU A 237 -7.92 16.89 -11.93
C GLU A 237 -7.92 16.55 -10.44
N ILE A 238 -6.86 15.86 -10.02
CA ILE A 238 -6.65 15.47 -8.63
C ILE A 238 -5.82 16.56 -7.93
N PRO A 239 -6.38 17.30 -6.96
CA PRO A 239 -5.75 18.49 -6.39
C PRO A 239 -4.55 18.19 -5.47
N GLY A 240 -4.39 16.93 -5.06
CA GLY A 240 -3.29 16.44 -4.25
C GLY A 240 -3.23 14.92 -4.27
N VAL A 241 -2.02 14.38 -4.31
CA VAL A 241 -1.75 12.94 -4.39
C VAL A 241 -0.78 12.54 -3.28
N THR A 242 -1.00 11.37 -2.70
CA THR A 242 -0.16 10.80 -1.64
C THR A 242 0.83 9.76 -2.17
N GLY A 243 0.56 9.17 -3.33
CA GLY A 243 1.41 8.17 -3.94
C GLY A 243 2.70 8.71 -4.53
N VAL A 244 3.63 7.82 -4.86
CA VAL A 244 4.97 8.16 -5.37
C VAL A 244 4.93 8.84 -6.74
N PRO A 245 5.95 9.65 -7.13
CA PRO A 245 6.01 10.36 -8.41
C PRO A 245 5.79 9.50 -9.67
N GLY A 246 6.03 8.19 -9.56
CA GLY A 246 5.98 7.21 -10.64
C GLY A 246 4.59 6.79 -11.14
N LEU A 247 3.51 7.15 -10.43
CA LEU A 247 2.15 6.63 -10.68
C LEU A 247 1.43 7.34 -11.84
N ARG A 248 1.89 7.08 -13.06
CA ARG A 248 1.43 7.74 -14.29
C ARG A 248 0.60 6.85 -15.22
N GLY A 249 0.25 5.63 -14.79
CA GLY A 249 -0.50 4.67 -15.62
C GLY A 249 0.36 3.93 -16.65
N ASP A 250 1.68 3.79 -16.43
CA ASP A 250 2.58 3.14 -17.39
C ASP A 250 2.18 1.66 -17.62
N GLY A 251 1.91 0.88 -16.56
CA GLY A 251 1.41 -0.49 -16.70
C GLY A 251 0.01 -0.59 -17.30
N LEU A 252 -0.87 0.38 -17.00
CA LEU A 252 -2.19 0.47 -17.64
C LEU A 252 -2.05 0.65 -19.16
N SER A 253 -1.17 1.56 -19.59
CA SER A 253 -0.88 1.80 -21.01
C SER A 253 -0.34 0.54 -21.69
N ILE A 254 0.57 -0.19 -21.04
CA ILE A 254 1.10 -1.47 -21.56
C ILE A 254 -0.02 -2.50 -21.71
N ALA A 255 -0.89 -2.64 -20.71
CA ALA A 255 -2.01 -3.58 -20.74
C ALA A 255 -2.99 -3.26 -21.88
N VAL A 256 -3.35 -1.98 -22.06
CA VAL A 256 -4.21 -1.52 -23.16
C VAL A 256 -3.57 -1.79 -24.53
N GLN A 257 -2.27 -1.54 -24.69
CA GLN A 257 -1.54 -1.86 -25.93
C GLN A 257 -1.54 -3.36 -26.23
N ALA A 258 -1.59 -4.21 -25.21
CA ALA A 258 -1.73 -5.66 -25.34
C ALA A 258 -3.17 -6.14 -25.59
N GLY A 259 -4.15 -5.23 -25.64
CA GLY A 259 -5.56 -5.53 -25.87
C GLY A 259 -6.31 -5.97 -24.61
N ALA A 260 -5.81 -5.66 -23.42
CA ALA A 260 -6.53 -5.92 -22.17
C ALA A 260 -7.78 -5.03 -22.04
N ASP A 261 -8.81 -5.58 -21.40
CA ASP A 261 -9.99 -4.82 -21.00
C ASP A 261 -9.70 -3.96 -19.75
N MET A 262 -10.55 -2.96 -19.49
CA MET A 262 -10.44 -2.08 -18.33
C MET A 262 -11.75 -2.07 -17.52
N GLY A 263 -11.65 -2.15 -16.19
CA GLY A 263 -12.78 -2.08 -15.27
C GLY A 263 -12.58 -1.04 -14.17
N ASN A 264 -13.67 -0.50 -13.62
CA ASN A 264 -13.68 0.44 -12.48
C ASN A 264 -12.76 1.67 -12.61
N MET A 265 -12.52 2.15 -13.83
CA MET A 265 -11.60 3.28 -14.09
C MET A 265 -12.04 4.61 -13.46
N LYS A 266 -13.29 4.71 -13.01
CA LYS A 266 -13.87 5.90 -12.34
C LYS A 266 -13.59 5.96 -10.84
N GLU A 267 -12.94 4.93 -10.29
CA GLU A 267 -12.71 4.78 -8.85
C GLU A 267 -11.29 5.17 -8.43
N ALA A 268 -11.16 5.62 -7.18
CA ALA A 268 -9.87 5.90 -6.54
C ALA A 268 -9.96 5.76 -5.01
N TRP A 269 -8.82 5.58 -4.36
CA TRP A 269 -8.70 5.62 -2.90
C TRP A 269 -8.69 7.07 -2.41
N TRP A 270 -9.88 7.64 -2.17
CA TRP A 270 -10.04 9.04 -1.79
C TRP A 270 -9.69 9.31 -0.32
N CYS A 271 -9.07 10.46 -0.07
CA CYS A 271 -8.93 11.01 1.28
C CYS A 271 -9.08 12.54 1.25
N PRO A 272 -9.73 13.17 2.25
CA PRO A 272 -9.87 14.62 2.29
C PRO A 272 -8.50 15.29 2.50
N PRO A 273 -8.05 16.19 1.59
CA PRO A 273 -6.79 16.88 1.76
C PRO A 273 -6.96 18.17 2.59
N TYR A 274 -5.97 18.50 3.40
CA TYR A 274 -5.83 19.83 3.98
C TYR A 274 -4.53 20.48 3.52
N ARG A 275 -4.62 21.64 2.85
CA ARG A 275 -3.43 22.39 2.41
C ARG A 275 -3.02 23.35 3.52
N VAL A 276 -1.93 23.04 4.20
CA VAL A 276 -1.31 23.98 5.15
C VAL A 276 -0.56 25.05 4.35
N SER A 277 -1.08 26.27 4.31
CA SER A 277 -0.35 27.40 3.72
C SER A 277 0.86 27.76 4.60
N ARG A 278 2.06 27.29 4.26
CA ARG A 278 3.27 27.82 4.88
C ARG A 278 3.56 29.21 4.31
N ARG A 279 3.34 30.27 5.10
CA ARG A 279 4.04 31.54 4.87
C ARG A 279 5.47 31.36 5.36
N VAL A 280 6.41 31.21 4.43
CA VAL A 280 7.83 31.29 4.73
C VAL A 280 8.18 32.78 4.80
N ASP A 281 8.60 33.28 5.96
CA ASP A 281 9.12 34.64 6.05
C ASP A 281 10.48 34.75 5.35
N ARG A 282 10.99 35.97 5.13
CA ARG A 282 12.29 36.21 4.46
C ARG A 282 13.51 35.62 5.19
N ARG A 283 13.34 34.97 6.35
CA ARG A 283 14.39 34.34 7.16
C ARG A 283 14.28 32.80 7.20
N GLY A 284 13.39 32.18 6.42
CA GLY A 284 13.35 30.74 6.25
C GLY A 284 12.77 29.96 7.45
N THR A 285 12.14 30.63 8.41
CA THR A 285 11.51 29.96 9.57
C THR A 285 10.04 29.70 9.27
N ALA A 286 9.62 28.43 9.30
CA ALA A 286 8.24 28.04 9.08
C ALA A 286 7.45 28.09 10.39
N PHE A 287 6.43 28.94 10.48
CA PHE A 287 5.45 28.91 11.57
C PHE A 287 4.15 28.24 11.09
N SER A 288 3.63 27.33 11.92
CA SER A 288 2.25 26.88 11.82
C SER A 288 1.36 27.98 12.40
N THR A 289 0.42 28.51 11.63
CA THR A 289 -0.64 29.35 12.19
C THR A 289 -1.70 28.44 12.80
N SER A 290 -1.79 28.42 14.13
CA SER A 290 -2.85 27.72 14.88
C SER A 290 -4.26 28.10 14.40
N PRO A 291 -5.26 27.21 14.53
CA PRO A 291 -6.60 27.37 13.98
C PRO A 291 -7.47 28.25 14.88
N HIS A 292 -7.22 29.56 14.93
CA HIS A 292 -8.09 30.50 15.66
C HIS A 292 -8.59 31.68 14.81
N ARG A 293 -8.58 31.57 13.49
CA ARG A 293 -9.36 32.44 12.61
C ARG A 293 -10.11 31.64 11.55
N ALA A 294 -11.01 30.79 12.01
CA ALA A 294 -12.08 30.30 11.15
C ALA A 294 -13.13 31.42 11.01
N CYS A 295 -13.33 31.87 9.77
CA CYS A 295 -14.56 32.39 9.21
C CYS A 295 -15.54 33.10 10.16
N SER A 296 -15.40 34.42 10.29
CA SER A 296 -16.50 35.31 10.66
C SER A 296 -16.95 36.12 9.44
N THR A 297 -17.38 35.45 8.38
CA THR A 297 -18.22 36.05 7.32
C THR A 297 -18.95 34.94 6.58
N GLY A 298 -20.28 34.87 6.72
CA GLY A 298 -21.15 34.18 5.77
C GLY A 298 -21.83 32.89 6.24
N ILE A 299 -22.48 32.91 7.41
CA ILE A 299 -23.62 32.01 7.66
C ILE A 299 -24.87 32.87 7.66
N SER A 300 -25.58 32.87 6.53
CA SER A 300 -27.02 33.12 6.52
C SER A 300 -27.67 32.09 5.60
N ASP A 301 -28.71 31.47 6.14
CA ASP A 301 -29.67 30.57 5.50
C ASP A 301 -29.25 29.11 5.33
N GLY A 302 -29.42 28.39 6.44
CA GLY A 302 -29.50 26.95 6.47
C GLY A 302 -30.64 26.41 5.61
N ARG A 303 -30.28 25.55 4.66
CA ARG A 303 -31.12 24.49 4.09
C ARG A 303 -30.23 23.50 3.36
N TRP A 304 -29.86 22.41 4.04
CA TRP A 304 -29.39 21.20 3.36
C TRP A 304 -30.62 20.55 2.70
N ARG A 305 -30.69 20.59 1.37
CA ARG A 305 -31.60 19.72 0.62
C ARG A 305 -30.88 18.42 0.30
N ARG A 306 -31.61 17.32 0.51
CA ARG A 306 -31.23 15.93 0.23
C ARG A 306 -30.84 15.74 -1.24
#